data_AF-A0A7D9D3S8-F1
#
_entry.id   AF-A0A7D9D3S8-F1
#
_cell.length_a   1.000
_cell.length_b   1.000
_cell.length_c   1.000
_cell.angle_alpha   90.00
_cell.angle_beta   90.00
_cell.angle_gamma   90.00
#
_symmetry.space_group_name_H-M   'P 1'
#
loop_
_entity.id
_entity.type
_entity.pdbx_description
1 polymer ?
#
loop_
_entity_poly.entity_id
_entity_poly.type
_entity_poly.pdbx_seq_one_letter_code
_entity_poly.pdbx_strand_id
1 'polypeptide(L)'
;RFYKLLGSKEGIPDVYYFGPCGKYNALVMELLGPSLEDLFDICERKFSLKTVLMIAIQLLHRIEYVHTRHLIYRDVKPENFLIGRITTKRDKIIHIIDFGLAKEYIELETNKHIPYREHKSLTGTARYMSINTHLGKEQSRRDDLEALGHMFMYFLRGSLPWQGLKADTLKERYQKIGDTKRSTPIEILCDGHPEEMASYLRYVRRLDFFETPDYEYLRKLFTDLFERCGYEDDGDFDWTGRTMSTPVGSLQTGHEVVVSPNRDRHGSVQVVSSTNGELNTDDPTAGQSNTPITQPQEVEMLDETKCCCFFKRKKKKAAR
;
A
#
# COMPACT_ATOMS: atom_id res chain seq x y z
N ARG A 1 9.08 14.34 -5.21
CA ARG A 1 8.82 15.42 -4.21
C ARG A 1 8.86 14.84 -2.79
N PHE A 2 7.90 14.00 -2.40
CA PHE A 2 7.82 13.50 -1.01
C PHE A 2 9.06 12.73 -0.54
N TYR A 3 9.66 11.88 -1.36
CA TYR A 3 10.96 11.27 -1.02
C TYR A 3 12.06 12.29 -0.68
N LYS A 4 12.10 13.45 -1.34
CA LYS A 4 13.06 14.52 -0.99
C LYS A 4 12.72 15.19 0.34
N LEU A 5 11.43 15.30 0.66
CA LEU A 5 10.96 15.86 1.93
C LEU A 5 11.26 14.90 3.09
N LEU A 6 11.08 13.60 2.86
CA LEU A 6 11.45 12.56 3.83
C LEU A 6 12.97 12.56 4.03
N GLY A 7 13.76 12.59 2.96
CA GLY A 7 15.22 12.53 3.06
C GLY A 7 15.70 11.11 3.39
N SER A 8 16.97 10.98 3.78
CA SER A 8 17.56 9.68 4.12
C SER A 8 17.26 9.34 5.58
N LYS A 9 16.52 8.26 5.78
CA LYS A 9 16.14 7.71 7.08
C LYS A 9 15.97 6.20 6.94
N GLU A 10 16.28 5.45 7.99
CA GLU A 10 16.02 4.01 8.00
C GLU A 10 14.56 3.70 7.65
N GLY A 11 14.36 2.75 6.73
CA GLY A 11 13.04 2.36 6.27
C GLY A 11 12.45 3.27 5.19
N ILE A 12 13.19 4.27 4.72
CA ILE A 12 12.86 5.06 3.52
C ILE A 12 13.90 4.73 2.46
N PRO A 13 13.53 4.20 1.29
CA PRO A 13 14.50 3.89 0.24
C PRO A 13 15.11 5.17 -0.32
N ASP A 14 16.42 5.12 -0.57
CA ASP A 14 17.12 6.24 -1.20
C ASP A 14 16.63 6.46 -2.63
N VAL A 15 16.53 7.72 -3.05
CA VAL A 15 16.19 8.10 -4.42
C VAL A 15 17.43 8.64 -5.11
N TYR A 16 17.84 7.98 -6.19
CA TYR A 16 19.05 8.30 -6.94
C TYR A 16 18.78 9.27 -8.09
N TYR A 17 17.64 9.13 -8.77
CA TYR A 17 17.34 9.94 -9.95
C TYR A 17 15.84 10.14 -10.15
N PHE A 18 15.47 11.32 -10.62
CA PHE A 18 14.15 11.58 -11.19
C PHE A 18 14.29 12.48 -12.42
N GLY A 19 13.78 12.01 -13.56
CA GLY A 19 13.87 12.77 -14.80
C GLY A 19 13.22 12.07 -16.00
N PRO A 20 13.29 12.68 -17.19
CA PRO A 20 12.71 12.11 -18.40
C PRO A 20 13.51 10.88 -18.87
N CYS A 21 12.79 9.84 -19.29
CA CYS A 21 13.34 8.68 -20.00
C CYS A 21 12.44 8.43 -21.23
N GLY A 22 12.86 8.96 -22.39
CA GLY A 22 12.04 8.99 -23.60
C GLY A 22 10.69 9.70 -23.37
N LYS A 23 9.59 8.97 -23.61
CA LYS A 23 8.20 9.47 -23.44
C LYS A 23 7.69 9.39 -21.99
N TYR A 24 8.51 8.90 -21.06
CA TYR A 24 8.14 8.64 -19.67
C TYR A 24 8.95 9.49 -18.69
N ASN A 25 8.51 9.55 -17.43
CA ASN A 25 9.35 9.99 -16.33
C ASN A 25 9.84 8.73 -15.60
N ALA A 26 11.13 8.66 -15.31
CA ALA A 26 11.75 7.60 -14.53
C ALA A 26 12.06 8.11 -13.13
N LEU A 27 11.82 7.25 -12.13
CA LEU A 27 12.26 7.41 -10.75
C LEU A 27 13.16 6.21 -10.44
N VAL A 28 14.44 6.47 -10.18
CA VAL A 28 15.42 5.44 -9.80
C VAL A 28 15.64 5.52 -8.31
N MET A 29 15.49 4.40 -7.62
CA MET A 29 15.56 4.29 -6.17
C MET A 29 16.22 2.98 -5.74
N GLU A 30 16.55 2.89 -4.45
CA GLU A 30 17.11 1.70 -3.82
C GLU A 30 16.27 0.45 -4.16
N LEU A 31 16.95 -0.60 -4.62
CA LEU A 31 16.33 -1.89 -4.86
C LEU A 31 16.16 -2.63 -3.54
N LEU A 32 14.91 -2.92 -3.17
CA LEU A 32 14.55 -3.62 -1.94
C LEU A 32 14.30 -5.12 -2.18
N GLY A 33 14.00 -5.84 -1.10
CA GLY A 33 13.54 -7.23 -1.14
C GLY A 33 12.04 -7.37 -1.42
N PRO A 34 11.45 -8.55 -1.13
CA PRO A 34 10.02 -8.79 -1.31
C PRO A 34 9.16 -7.93 -0.38
N SER A 35 7.89 -7.74 -0.78
CA SER A 35 6.88 -7.07 0.04
C SER A 35 6.36 -7.96 1.16
N LEU A 36 5.71 -7.38 2.17
CA LEU A 36 5.04 -8.14 3.21
C LEU A 36 3.90 -9.02 2.64
N GLU A 37 3.27 -8.66 1.51
CA GLU A 37 2.29 -9.56 0.85
C GLU A 37 2.98 -10.79 0.25
N ASP A 38 4.12 -10.61 -0.43
CA ASP A 38 4.88 -11.74 -1.01
C ASP A 38 5.33 -12.70 0.10
N LEU A 39 5.84 -12.14 1.20
CA LEU A 39 6.26 -12.89 2.37
C LEU A 39 5.09 -13.59 3.07
N PHE A 40 3.91 -12.96 3.05
CA PHE A 40 2.68 -13.53 3.59
C PHE A 40 2.24 -14.75 2.80
N ASP A 41 2.29 -14.70 1.47
CA ASP A 41 1.99 -15.84 0.61
C ASP A 41 2.99 -16.99 0.81
N ILE A 42 4.29 -16.68 0.97
CA ILE A 42 5.34 -17.67 1.29
C ILE A 42 5.10 -18.34 2.65
N CYS A 43 4.46 -17.63 3.59
CA CYS A 43 4.09 -18.14 4.91
C CYS A 43 2.66 -18.69 4.97
N GLU A 44 2.14 -19.19 3.84
CA GLU A 44 0.81 -19.83 3.78
C GLU A 44 -0.33 -18.92 4.25
N ARG A 45 -0.16 -17.60 4.02
CA ARG A 45 -1.14 -16.55 4.29
C ARG A 45 -1.57 -16.47 5.75
N LYS A 46 -0.64 -16.69 6.68
CA LYS A 46 -0.82 -16.38 8.09
C LYS A 46 0.52 -16.12 8.75
N PHE A 47 0.63 -15.01 9.48
CA PHE A 47 1.80 -14.76 10.31
C PHE A 47 1.52 -15.12 11.77
N SER A 48 2.56 -15.55 12.47
CA SER A 48 2.59 -15.73 13.90
C SER A 48 2.46 -14.39 14.63
N LEU A 49 2.03 -14.43 15.89
CA LEU A 49 1.93 -13.24 16.71
C LEU A 49 3.28 -12.54 16.85
N LYS A 50 4.37 -13.28 17.08
CA LYS A 50 5.74 -12.75 17.17
C LYS A 50 6.08 -11.90 15.94
N THR A 51 5.91 -12.47 14.75
CA THR A 51 6.17 -11.78 13.46
C THR A 51 5.30 -10.53 13.31
N VAL A 52 4.00 -10.61 13.61
CA VAL A 52 3.10 -9.44 13.52
C VAL A 52 3.49 -8.33 14.48
N LEU A 53 3.91 -8.64 15.71
CA LEU A 53 4.34 -7.64 16.68
C LEU A 53 5.64 -6.94 16.24
N MET A 54 6.62 -7.70 15.75
CA MET A 54 7.87 -7.12 15.19
C MET A 54 7.59 -6.21 14.00
N ILE A 55 6.68 -6.62 13.09
CA ILE A 55 6.21 -5.78 11.98
C ILE A 55 5.55 -4.51 12.53
N ALA A 56 4.60 -4.65 13.47
CA ALA A 56 3.80 -3.54 13.98
C ALA A 56 4.66 -2.45 14.61
N ILE A 57 5.64 -2.83 15.43
CA ILE A 57 6.58 -1.91 16.07
C ILE A 57 7.36 -1.11 15.02
N GLN A 58 7.92 -1.78 14.01
CA GLN A 58 8.64 -1.09 12.92
C GLN A 58 7.72 -0.15 12.13
N LEU A 59 6.53 -0.61 11.74
CA LEU A 59 5.61 0.18 10.93
C LEU A 59 5.06 1.41 11.66
N LEU A 60 4.87 1.33 12.99
CA LEU A 60 4.52 2.50 13.79
C LEU A 60 5.63 3.56 13.76
N HIS A 61 6.89 3.16 13.84
CA HIS A 61 8.00 4.10 13.64
C HIS A 61 8.03 4.70 12.22
N ARG A 62 7.73 3.90 11.18
CA ARG A 62 7.68 4.42 9.79
C ARG A 62 6.57 5.45 9.61
N ILE A 63 5.37 5.15 10.08
CA ILE A 63 4.21 6.05 9.97
C ILE A 63 4.39 7.30 10.82
N GLU A 64 4.86 7.17 12.06
CA GLU A 64 5.21 8.33 12.88
C GLU A 64 6.22 9.22 12.17
N TYR A 65 7.29 8.65 11.62
CA TYR A 65 8.28 9.42 10.88
C TYR A 65 7.66 10.19 9.70
N VAL A 66 6.82 9.55 8.87
CA VAL A 66 6.09 10.22 7.79
C VAL A 66 5.24 11.38 8.33
N HIS A 67 4.54 11.16 9.45
CA HIS A 67 3.71 12.19 10.10
C HIS A 67 4.53 13.35 10.67
N THR A 68 5.75 13.12 11.18
CA THR A 68 6.68 14.19 11.62
C THR A 68 7.22 15.01 10.45
N ARG A 69 7.17 14.49 9.23
CA ARG A 69 7.50 15.22 7.99
C ARG A 69 6.28 15.89 7.37
N HIS A 70 5.22 16.12 8.16
CA HIS A 70 4.00 16.83 7.77
C HIS A 70 3.17 16.11 6.68
N LEU A 71 3.40 14.81 6.48
CA LEU A 71 2.69 14.00 5.49
C LEU A 71 1.75 13.00 6.17
N ILE A 72 0.66 12.68 5.49
CA ILE A 72 -0.14 11.46 5.70
C ILE A 72 0.06 10.55 4.49
N TYR A 73 0.10 9.26 4.72
CA TYR A 73 0.52 8.26 3.74
C TYR A 73 -0.63 7.80 2.82
N ARG A 74 -1.80 7.51 3.40
CA ARG A 74 -3.08 7.23 2.74
C ARG A 74 -3.19 5.94 1.91
N ASP A 75 -2.12 5.15 1.77
CA ASP A 75 -2.15 3.90 1.01
C ASP A 75 -1.51 2.73 1.77
N VAL A 76 -1.82 2.60 3.07
CA VAL A 76 -1.39 1.48 3.89
C VAL A 76 -1.93 0.17 3.31
N LYS A 77 -1.01 -0.70 2.88
CA LYS A 77 -1.28 -2.06 2.39
C LYS A 77 0.03 -2.88 2.40
N PRO A 78 -0.02 -4.21 2.59
CA PRO A 78 1.17 -5.06 2.68
C PRO A 78 2.15 -4.92 1.51
N GLU A 79 1.63 -4.67 0.30
CA GLU A 79 2.41 -4.53 -0.94
C GLU A 79 3.35 -3.31 -0.92
N ASN A 80 3.06 -2.31 -0.09
CA ASN A 80 3.87 -1.10 0.01
C ASN A 80 4.91 -1.14 1.16
N PHE A 81 4.99 -2.26 1.88
CA PHE A 81 5.99 -2.47 2.92
C PHE A 81 6.93 -3.58 2.47
N LEU A 82 8.20 -3.28 2.27
CA LEU A 82 9.20 -4.21 1.71
C LEU A 82 10.34 -4.38 2.69
N ILE A 83 10.87 -5.59 2.80
CA ILE A 83 12.12 -5.79 3.54
C ILE A 83 13.32 -5.28 2.74
N GLY A 84 14.44 -4.98 3.40
CA GLY A 84 15.70 -4.74 2.71
C GLY A 84 16.26 -6.01 2.07
N ARG A 85 17.39 -5.89 1.36
CA ARG A 85 18.03 -7.05 0.73
C ARG A 85 18.98 -7.76 1.70
N ILE A 86 19.02 -9.09 1.60
CA ILE A 86 20.01 -9.93 2.31
C ILE A 86 21.43 -9.53 1.89
N THR A 87 21.65 -9.24 0.59
CA THR A 87 22.95 -8.80 0.07
C THR A 87 23.48 -7.53 0.72
N THR A 88 22.60 -6.70 1.27
CA THR A 88 22.94 -5.47 2.00
C THR A 88 22.82 -5.64 3.52
N LYS A 89 22.52 -6.85 4.02
CA LYS A 89 22.25 -7.14 5.45
C LYS A 89 21.15 -6.25 6.05
N ARG A 90 20.13 -5.91 5.25
CA ARG A 90 18.98 -5.07 5.66
C ARG A 90 17.65 -5.82 5.59
N ASP A 91 17.67 -7.13 5.44
CA ASP A 91 16.51 -8.02 5.33
C ASP A 91 15.63 -8.06 6.59
N LYS A 92 16.14 -7.58 7.72
CA LYS A 92 15.38 -7.38 8.97
C LYS A 92 14.65 -6.02 9.06
N ILE A 93 14.95 -5.09 8.14
CA ILE A 93 14.43 -3.72 8.14
C ILE A 93 13.26 -3.62 7.16
N ILE A 94 12.09 -3.22 7.66
CA ILE A 94 10.92 -2.96 6.84
C ILE A 94 10.92 -1.51 6.37
N HIS A 95 10.78 -1.33 5.06
CA HIS A 95 10.77 -0.06 4.36
C HIS A 95 9.35 0.26 3.87
N ILE A 96 9.00 1.54 3.84
CA ILE A 96 7.75 2.04 3.26
C ILE A 96 8.01 2.65 1.88
N ILE A 97 7.22 2.26 0.88
CA ILE A 97 7.34 2.75 -0.50
C ILE A 97 6.03 3.39 -0.99
N ASP A 98 6.02 3.82 -2.25
CA ASP A 98 4.85 4.38 -2.94
C ASP A 98 4.13 5.53 -2.20
N PHE A 99 4.75 6.70 -2.20
CA PHE A 99 4.13 7.95 -1.72
C PHE A 99 3.21 8.60 -2.77
N GLY A 100 2.65 7.81 -3.70
CA GLY A 100 1.85 8.29 -4.82
C GLY A 100 0.49 8.88 -4.44
N LEU A 101 -0.05 8.51 -3.26
CA LEU A 101 -1.30 9.02 -2.68
C LEU A 101 -1.09 9.90 -1.44
N ALA A 102 0.16 10.03 -0.98
CA ALA A 102 0.52 10.82 0.18
C ALA A 102 0.12 12.29 0.01
N LYS A 103 -0.12 12.96 1.13
CA LYS A 103 -0.60 14.35 1.16
C LYS A 103 -0.01 15.09 2.34
N GLU A 104 0.30 16.37 2.15
CA GLU A 104 0.67 17.27 3.25
C GLU A 104 -0.58 17.56 4.11
N TYR A 105 -0.53 17.23 5.41
CA TYR A 105 -1.61 17.49 6.37
C TYR A 105 -1.35 18.72 7.24
N ILE A 106 -0.11 19.23 7.24
CA ILE A 106 0.25 20.53 7.79
C ILE A 106 0.60 21.45 6.63
N GLU A 107 -0.01 22.64 6.60
CA GLU A 107 0.30 23.69 5.64
C GLU A 107 1.66 24.33 5.99
N LEU A 108 2.62 24.32 5.06
CA LEU A 108 3.99 24.81 5.33
C LEU A 108 4.06 26.30 5.68
N GLU A 109 3.15 27.11 5.15
CA GLU A 109 3.13 28.55 5.36
C GLU A 109 2.57 28.94 6.74
N THR A 110 1.52 28.25 7.18
CA THR A 110 0.78 28.59 8.40
C THR A 110 1.13 27.69 9.58
N ASN A 111 1.82 26.56 9.31
CA ASN A 111 2.05 25.45 10.22
C ASN A 111 0.75 24.92 10.88
N LYS A 112 -0.40 25.08 10.19
CA LYS A 112 -1.70 24.62 10.66
C LYS A 112 -2.08 23.30 10.02
N HIS A 113 -2.85 22.50 10.76
CA HIS A 113 -3.48 21.31 10.23
C HIS A 113 -4.49 21.68 9.14
N ILE A 114 -4.55 20.89 8.07
CA ILE A 114 -5.55 21.04 7.02
C ILE A 114 -6.97 21.04 7.62
N PRO A 115 -7.91 21.83 7.08
CA PRO A 115 -9.28 21.85 7.59
C PRO A 115 -9.97 20.51 7.33
N TYR A 116 -10.89 20.15 8.23
CA TYR A 116 -11.78 19.01 8.03
C TYR A 116 -12.66 19.23 6.81
N ARG A 117 -12.84 18.18 5.99
CA ARG A 117 -13.70 18.18 4.81
C ARG A 117 -14.38 16.84 4.66
N GLU A 118 -15.56 16.85 4.04
CA GLU A 118 -16.31 15.65 3.67
C GLU A 118 -16.47 15.57 2.14
N HIS A 119 -17.19 14.57 1.65
CA HIS A 119 -17.44 14.32 0.24
C HIS A 119 -16.16 14.14 -0.61
N LYS A 120 -15.12 13.57 0.01
CA LYS A 120 -13.89 13.18 -0.69
C LYS A 120 -14.14 11.96 -1.56
N SER A 121 -13.47 11.92 -2.71
CA SER A 121 -13.40 10.72 -3.51
C SER A 121 -12.68 9.60 -2.75
N LEU A 122 -13.20 8.38 -2.89
CA LEU A 122 -12.61 7.19 -2.31
C LEU A 122 -11.28 6.90 -3.02
N THR A 123 -10.19 6.93 -2.27
CA THR A 123 -8.83 6.65 -2.75
C THR A 123 -8.14 5.65 -1.85
N GLY A 124 -7.21 4.88 -2.40
CA GLY A 124 -6.49 3.84 -1.67
C GLY A 124 -7.22 2.51 -1.67
N THR A 125 -6.68 1.56 -0.90
CA THR A 125 -7.10 0.15 -0.95
C THR A 125 -8.28 -0.10 -0.01
N ALA A 126 -9.46 -0.47 -0.57
CA ALA A 126 -10.72 -0.64 0.18
C ALA A 126 -10.59 -1.59 1.39
N ARG A 127 -9.77 -2.64 1.23
CA ARG A 127 -9.54 -3.68 2.24
C ARG A 127 -9.01 -3.09 3.55
N TYR A 128 -8.06 -2.16 3.49
CA TYR A 128 -7.34 -1.68 4.68
C TYR A 128 -7.79 -0.29 5.13
N MET A 129 -8.25 0.59 4.24
CA MET A 129 -8.61 1.98 4.58
C MET A 129 -9.57 2.12 5.78
N SER A 130 -9.49 3.23 6.49
CA SER A 130 -10.33 3.50 7.66
C SER A 130 -11.82 3.56 7.34
N ILE A 131 -12.66 3.42 8.36
CA ILE A 131 -14.10 3.65 8.26
C ILE A 131 -14.39 5.09 7.81
N ASN A 132 -13.64 6.08 8.31
CA ASN A 132 -13.81 7.47 7.92
C ASN A 132 -13.53 7.71 6.42
N THR A 133 -12.54 7.01 5.84
CA THR A 133 -12.29 7.07 4.39
C THR A 133 -13.50 6.56 3.61
N HIS A 134 -14.12 5.45 4.03
CA HIS A 134 -15.35 4.93 3.42
C HIS A 134 -16.52 5.92 3.49
N LEU A 135 -16.56 6.75 4.52
CA LEU A 135 -17.55 7.82 4.69
C LEU A 135 -17.24 9.09 3.89
N GLY A 136 -16.18 9.08 3.07
CA GLY A 136 -15.78 10.24 2.27
C GLY A 136 -15.24 11.41 3.10
N LYS A 137 -14.76 11.15 4.31
CA LYS A 137 -14.11 12.16 5.15
C LYS A 137 -12.67 12.35 4.71
N GLU A 138 -12.14 13.57 4.86
CA GLU A 138 -10.73 13.86 4.63
C GLU A 138 -9.88 13.00 5.56
N GLN A 139 -8.84 12.38 4.99
CA GLN A 139 -7.92 11.55 5.76
C GLN A 139 -6.96 12.42 6.56
N SER A 140 -6.56 11.91 7.71
CA SER A 140 -5.59 12.47 8.65
C SER A 140 -4.74 11.33 9.24
N ARG A 141 -3.90 11.64 10.24
CA ARG A 141 -2.99 10.68 10.87
C ARG A 141 -3.70 9.46 11.44
N ARG A 142 -4.91 9.63 12.00
CA ARG A 142 -5.70 8.51 12.56
C ARG A 142 -6.07 7.46 11.51
N ASP A 143 -6.25 7.88 10.27
CA ASP A 143 -6.70 7.00 9.19
C ASP A 143 -5.60 6.06 8.71
N ASP A 144 -4.34 6.50 8.74
CA ASP A 144 -3.18 5.65 8.48
C ASP A 144 -3.00 4.60 9.58
N LEU A 145 -3.21 4.99 10.85
CA LEU A 145 -3.12 4.08 11.99
C LEU A 145 -4.27 3.06 12.03
N GLU A 146 -5.51 3.47 11.74
CA GLU A 146 -6.62 2.52 11.62
C GLU A 146 -6.37 1.51 10.48
N ALA A 147 -5.78 1.96 9.37
CA ALA A 147 -5.44 1.07 8.26
C ALA A 147 -4.31 0.08 8.62
N LEU A 148 -3.32 0.49 9.42
CA LEU A 148 -2.33 -0.42 9.99
C LEU A 148 -2.99 -1.49 10.87
N GLY A 149 -3.93 -1.09 11.75
CA GLY A 149 -4.67 -2.04 12.58
C GLY A 149 -5.44 -3.09 11.77
N HIS A 150 -6.12 -2.67 10.69
CA HIS A 150 -6.75 -3.62 9.76
C HIS A 150 -5.72 -4.55 9.11
N MET A 151 -4.53 -4.07 8.77
CA MET A 151 -3.46 -4.86 8.18
C MET A 151 -2.85 -5.87 9.18
N PHE A 152 -2.68 -5.49 10.46
CA PHE A 152 -2.22 -6.42 11.50
C PHE A 152 -3.22 -7.56 11.70
N MET A 153 -4.52 -7.25 11.75
CA MET A 153 -5.56 -8.27 11.83
C MET A 153 -5.63 -9.14 10.58
N TYR A 154 -5.36 -8.58 9.40
CA TYR A 154 -5.23 -9.35 8.16
C TYR A 154 -4.12 -10.41 8.27
N PHE A 155 -2.94 -10.01 8.75
CA PHE A 155 -1.82 -10.95 8.92
C PHE A 155 -2.10 -12.06 9.94
N LEU A 156 -2.71 -11.71 11.08
CA LEU A 156 -3.04 -12.69 12.12
C LEU A 156 -4.14 -13.68 11.71
N ARG A 157 -5.14 -13.21 10.95
CA ARG A 157 -6.34 -13.99 10.61
C ARG A 157 -6.22 -14.72 9.27
N GLY A 158 -5.29 -14.32 8.41
CA GLY A 158 -5.22 -14.77 7.02
C GLY A 158 -6.17 -14.05 6.07
N SER A 159 -7.25 -13.50 6.61
CA SER A 159 -8.23 -12.71 5.89
C SER A 159 -9.06 -11.83 6.82
N LEU A 160 -9.68 -10.79 6.27
CA LEU A 160 -10.60 -9.88 6.94
C LEU A 160 -12.06 -10.20 6.58
N PRO A 161 -13.03 -9.97 7.49
CA PRO A 161 -14.45 -10.31 7.29
C PRO A 161 -15.11 -9.67 6.06
N TRP A 162 -14.55 -8.56 5.58
CA TRP A 162 -15.05 -7.82 4.41
C TRP A 162 -14.30 -8.17 3.11
N GLN A 163 -13.55 -9.27 3.07
CA GLN A 163 -12.95 -9.78 1.83
C GLN A 163 -13.94 -10.59 0.98
N GLY A 164 -13.75 -10.59 -0.34
CA GLY A 164 -14.54 -11.42 -1.25
C GLY A 164 -15.99 -10.96 -1.51
N LEU A 165 -16.40 -9.81 -0.95
CA LEU A 165 -17.75 -9.27 -1.16
C LEU A 165 -17.99 -8.94 -2.64
N LYS A 166 -19.10 -9.46 -3.17
CA LYS A 166 -19.55 -9.26 -4.56
C LYS A 166 -20.44 -8.02 -4.68
N ALA A 167 -20.25 -7.25 -5.74
CA ALA A 167 -21.07 -6.11 -6.12
C ALA A 167 -20.96 -5.87 -7.62
N ASP A 168 -21.95 -5.22 -8.22
CA ASP A 168 -22.02 -5.00 -9.66
C ASP A 168 -21.16 -3.81 -10.08
N THR A 169 -21.02 -2.82 -9.19
CA THR A 169 -20.15 -1.66 -9.41
C THR A 169 -19.05 -1.55 -8.36
N LEU A 170 -17.96 -0.85 -8.72
CA LEU A 170 -16.88 -0.55 -7.79
C LEU A 170 -17.36 0.30 -6.59
N LYS A 171 -18.27 1.24 -6.84
CA LYS A 171 -18.86 2.10 -5.81
C LYS A 171 -19.64 1.29 -4.78
N GLU A 172 -20.50 0.38 -5.23
CA GLU A 172 -21.23 -0.53 -4.34
C GLU A 172 -20.28 -1.47 -3.59
N ARG A 173 -19.20 -1.94 -4.25
CA ARG A 173 -18.20 -2.78 -3.59
C ARG A 173 -17.56 -2.05 -2.40
N TYR A 174 -17.15 -0.80 -2.61
CA TYR A 174 -16.60 0.02 -1.53
C TYR A 174 -17.63 0.25 -0.42
N GLN A 175 -18.88 0.58 -0.78
CA GLN A 175 -19.96 0.76 0.18
C GLN A 175 -20.18 -0.50 1.03
N LYS A 176 -20.31 -1.69 0.41
CA LYS A 176 -20.49 -2.96 1.13
C LYS A 176 -19.32 -3.24 2.07
N ILE A 177 -18.08 -3.02 1.63
CA ILE A 177 -16.89 -3.18 2.49
C ILE A 177 -16.96 -2.23 3.68
N GLY A 178 -17.27 -0.95 3.45
CA GLY A 178 -17.41 0.06 4.51
C GLY A 178 -18.54 -0.28 5.50
N ASP A 179 -19.67 -0.78 5.00
CA ASP A 179 -20.80 -1.23 5.82
C ASP A 179 -20.40 -2.41 6.71
N THR A 180 -19.76 -3.43 6.13
CA THR A 180 -19.25 -4.58 6.89
C THR A 180 -18.21 -4.18 7.94
N LYS A 181 -17.32 -3.23 7.63
CA LYS A 181 -16.35 -2.70 8.63
C LYS A 181 -17.03 -2.05 9.81
N ARG A 182 -18.10 -1.29 9.57
CA ARG A 182 -18.88 -0.62 10.62
C ARG A 182 -19.70 -1.61 11.44
N SER A 183 -20.27 -2.62 10.77
CA SER A 183 -21.11 -3.62 11.43
C SER A 183 -20.33 -4.72 12.13
N THR A 184 -19.00 -4.81 11.92
CA THR A 184 -18.13 -5.76 12.61
C THR A 184 -17.56 -5.10 13.88
N PRO A 185 -18.00 -5.50 15.09
CA PRO A 185 -17.42 -5.00 16.32
C PRO A 185 -15.93 -5.32 16.41
N ILE A 186 -15.16 -4.48 17.11
CA ILE A 186 -13.71 -4.68 17.27
C ILE A 186 -13.45 -6.01 17.99
N GLU A 187 -14.27 -6.32 18.98
CA GLU A 187 -14.20 -7.54 19.79
C GLU A 187 -14.39 -8.79 18.92
N ILE A 188 -15.25 -8.72 17.90
CA ILE A 188 -15.45 -9.81 16.93
C ILE A 188 -14.28 -9.90 15.94
N LEU A 189 -13.76 -8.75 15.50
CA LEU A 189 -12.61 -8.75 14.59
C LEU A 189 -11.36 -9.34 15.27
N CYS A 190 -11.14 -8.99 16.54
CA CYS A 190 -9.99 -9.39 17.35
C CYS A 190 -10.20 -10.68 18.14
N ASP A 191 -11.34 -11.35 17.99
CA ASP A 191 -11.64 -12.60 18.69
C ASP A 191 -10.54 -13.66 18.43
N GLY A 192 -10.13 -14.35 19.50
CA GLY A 192 -9.04 -15.33 19.47
C GLY A 192 -7.61 -14.73 19.41
N HIS A 193 -7.45 -13.42 19.52
CA HIS A 193 -6.15 -12.73 19.53
C HIS A 193 -5.96 -11.88 20.80
N PRO A 194 -4.72 -11.46 21.12
CA PRO A 194 -4.45 -10.65 22.32
C PRO A 194 -5.25 -9.34 22.37
N GLU A 195 -5.65 -8.96 23.58
CA GLU A 195 -6.46 -7.77 23.89
C GLU A 195 -5.83 -6.45 23.42
N GLU A 196 -4.49 -6.42 23.27
CA GLU A 196 -3.76 -5.28 22.73
C GLU A 196 -4.15 -4.95 21.29
N MET A 197 -4.55 -5.95 20.49
CA MET A 197 -5.04 -5.72 19.11
C MET A 197 -6.37 -4.94 19.12
N ALA A 198 -7.27 -5.31 20.04
CA ALA A 198 -8.54 -4.61 20.22
C ALA A 198 -8.33 -3.22 20.83
N SER A 199 -7.42 -3.11 21.80
CA SER A 199 -7.04 -1.83 22.43
C SER A 199 -6.45 -0.84 21.44
N TYR A 200 -5.55 -1.31 20.55
CA TYR A 200 -5.02 -0.52 19.43
C TYR A 200 -6.14 0.03 18.56
N LEU A 201 -7.03 -0.84 18.06
CA LEU A 201 -8.13 -0.43 17.17
C LEU A 201 -9.11 0.51 17.85
N ARG A 202 -9.41 0.29 19.14
CA ARG A 202 -10.26 1.18 19.95
C ARG A 202 -9.64 2.55 20.10
N TYR A 203 -8.33 2.63 20.34
CA TYR A 203 -7.61 3.89 20.45
C TYR A 203 -7.68 4.67 19.13
N VAL A 204 -7.24 4.07 18.02
CA VAL A 204 -7.12 4.79 16.74
C VAL A 204 -8.47 5.21 16.15
N ARG A 205 -9.54 4.44 16.39
CA ARG A 205 -10.90 4.79 15.96
C ARG A 205 -11.52 5.93 16.77
N ARG A 206 -11.01 6.22 17.98
CA ARG A 206 -11.47 7.32 18.83
C ARG A 206 -10.71 8.63 18.63
N LEU A 207 -9.56 8.60 17.96
CA LEU A 207 -8.77 9.79 17.69
C LEU A 207 -9.59 10.84 16.92
N ASP A 208 -9.48 12.10 17.36
CA ASP A 208 -10.04 13.23 16.63
C ASP A 208 -9.24 13.52 15.36
N PHE A 209 -9.88 14.19 14.38
CA PHE A 209 -9.27 14.48 13.07
C PHE A 209 -7.98 15.30 13.18
N PHE A 210 -7.92 16.21 14.15
CA PHE A 210 -6.77 17.09 14.38
C PHE A 210 -5.79 16.54 15.42
N GLU A 211 -6.14 15.44 16.10
CA GLU A 211 -5.39 14.91 17.23
C GLU A 211 -4.03 14.39 16.78
N THR A 212 -3.01 14.62 17.61
CA THR A 212 -1.70 13.99 17.45
C THR A 212 -1.74 12.64 18.17
N PRO A 213 -1.60 11.52 17.45
CA PRO A 213 -1.59 10.21 18.08
C PRO A 213 -0.43 10.05 19.06
N ASP A 214 -0.66 9.33 20.15
CA ASP A 214 0.37 8.86 21.07
C ASP A 214 1.00 7.58 20.50
N TYR A 215 1.98 7.75 19.61
CA TYR A 215 2.66 6.61 18.97
C TYR A 215 3.44 5.77 19.98
N GLU A 216 3.89 6.38 21.08
CA GLU A 216 4.63 5.66 22.12
C GLU A 216 3.72 4.71 22.88
N TYR A 217 2.52 5.16 23.27
CA TYR A 217 1.49 4.27 23.81
C TYR A 217 1.19 3.09 22.87
N LEU A 218 1.00 3.38 21.57
CA LEU A 218 0.69 2.34 20.59
C LEU A 218 1.82 1.32 20.42
N ARG A 219 3.08 1.76 20.43
CA ARG A 219 4.23 0.85 20.44
C ARG A 219 4.30 0.06 21.74
N LYS A 220 4.08 0.72 22.88
CA LYS A 220 4.14 0.13 24.20
C LYS A 220 3.16 -1.03 24.37
N LEU A 221 1.95 -0.92 23.81
CA LEU A 221 0.99 -2.03 23.74
C LEU A 221 1.64 -3.29 23.15
N PHE A 222 2.35 -3.15 22.04
CA PHE A 222 2.94 -4.29 21.34
C PHE A 222 4.26 -4.76 21.96
N THR A 223 5.10 -3.86 22.48
CA THR A 223 6.35 -4.24 23.16
C THR A 223 6.06 -4.95 24.48
N ASP A 224 5.13 -4.45 25.29
CA ASP A 224 4.78 -5.08 26.58
C ASP A 224 4.14 -6.47 26.35
N LEU A 225 3.33 -6.63 25.30
CA LEU A 225 2.80 -7.93 24.89
C LEU A 225 3.92 -8.86 24.39
N PHE A 226 4.86 -8.35 23.60
CA PHE A 226 5.99 -9.13 23.08
C PHE A 226 6.83 -9.70 24.22
N GLU A 227 7.18 -8.87 25.21
CA GLU A 227 7.91 -9.26 26.42
C GLU A 227 7.12 -10.27 27.26
N ARG A 228 5.82 -10.05 27.46
CA ARG A 228 4.96 -10.95 28.25
C ARG A 228 4.78 -12.32 27.60
N CYS A 229 4.86 -12.40 26.27
CA CYS A 229 4.88 -13.66 25.55
C CYS A 229 6.25 -14.37 25.61
N GLY A 230 7.28 -13.74 26.18
CA GLY A 230 8.64 -14.28 26.24
C GLY A 230 9.32 -14.34 24.88
N TYR A 231 8.92 -13.50 23.93
CA TYR A 231 9.57 -13.44 22.63
C TYR A 231 10.90 -12.67 22.71
N GLU A 232 11.85 -13.10 21.89
CA GLU A 232 13.15 -12.44 21.72
C GLU A 232 13.20 -11.73 20.37
N ASP A 233 13.80 -10.54 20.34
CA ASP A 233 14.08 -9.82 19.09
C ASP A 233 15.40 -10.32 18.46
N ASP A 234 15.36 -11.58 18.04
CA ASP A 234 16.43 -12.28 17.30
C ASP A 234 16.49 -11.86 15.81
N GLY A 235 15.47 -11.14 15.34
CA GLY A 235 15.25 -10.81 13.93
C GLY A 235 14.80 -12.01 13.09
N ASP A 236 14.26 -13.05 13.73
CA ASP A 236 13.67 -14.21 13.08
C ASP A 236 12.17 -14.01 12.90
N PHE A 237 11.79 -13.76 11.65
CA PHE A 237 10.41 -13.72 11.19
C PHE A 237 9.99 -15.09 10.65
N ASP A 238 8.70 -15.29 10.41
CA ASP A 238 8.17 -16.59 9.91
C ASP A 238 8.74 -17.01 8.54
N TRP A 239 9.23 -16.03 7.77
CA TRP A 239 9.89 -16.24 6.47
C TRP A 239 11.40 -16.46 6.58
N THR A 240 12.00 -16.28 7.76
CA THR A 240 13.44 -16.52 7.95
C THR A 240 13.77 -17.97 7.62
N GLY A 241 14.79 -18.19 6.79
CA GLY A 241 15.20 -19.53 6.34
C GLY A 241 14.34 -20.14 5.22
N ARG A 242 13.25 -19.49 4.79
CA ARG A 242 12.49 -19.93 3.61
C ARG A 242 13.16 -19.46 2.33
N THR A 243 13.20 -20.32 1.31
CA THR A 243 13.74 -19.98 -0.01
C THR A 243 12.83 -18.97 -0.68
N MET A 244 13.25 -17.71 -0.72
CA MET A 244 12.52 -16.66 -1.43
C MET A 244 12.88 -16.75 -2.92
N SER A 245 11.94 -17.22 -3.74
CA SER A 245 12.05 -17.09 -5.19
C SER A 245 11.96 -15.61 -5.52
N THR A 246 13.11 -14.93 -5.63
CA THR A 246 13.14 -13.60 -6.25
C THR A 246 12.61 -13.76 -7.67
N PRO A 247 11.49 -13.12 -8.05
CA PRO A 247 11.06 -13.10 -9.43
C PRO A 247 11.95 -12.09 -10.17
N VAL A 248 13.20 -12.46 -10.41
CA VAL A 248 14.00 -11.84 -11.44
C VAL A 248 13.58 -12.53 -12.73
N GLY A 249 12.82 -11.82 -13.56
CA GLY A 249 12.24 -12.35 -14.79
C GLY A 249 13.23 -13.20 -15.60
N SER A 250 12.92 -14.49 -15.71
CA SER A 250 13.48 -15.34 -16.74
C SER A 250 12.67 -15.12 -18.02
N LEU A 251 13.18 -14.27 -18.90
CA LEU A 251 12.89 -14.41 -20.32
C LEU A 251 13.61 -15.69 -20.76
N GLN A 252 12.91 -16.82 -20.80
CA GLN A 252 13.35 -17.98 -21.56
C GLN A 252 12.84 -17.82 -22.99
N THR A 253 13.76 -17.45 -23.87
CA THR A 253 13.65 -17.65 -25.31
C THR A 253 13.81 -19.14 -25.60
N GLY A 254 12.85 -19.75 -26.29
CA GLY A 254 13.01 -21.09 -26.87
C GLY A 254 11.70 -21.84 -27.03
N HIS A 255 11.30 -22.04 -28.29
CA HIS A 255 10.20 -22.92 -28.72
C HIS A 255 10.27 -24.30 -28.07
N GLU A 256 9.13 -24.81 -27.58
CA GLU A 256 8.52 -26.02 -28.13
C GLU A 256 7.05 -26.14 -27.71
N VAL A 257 6.25 -26.54 -28.69
CA VAL A 257 4.80 -26.66 -28.64
C VAL A 257 4.43 -28.02 -28.06
N VAL A 258 3.63 -28.04 -26.99
CA VAL A 258 2.81 -29.21 -26.65
C VAL A 258 1.37 -28.76 -26.40
N VAL A 259 0.50 -29.22 -27.29
CA VAL A 259 -0.94 -28.99 -27.31
C VAL A 259 -1.64 -30.00 -26.40
N SER A 260 -2.31 -29.51 -25.34
CA SER A 260 -3.68 -29.84 -24.81
C SER A 260 -4.14 -31.32 -24.61
N PRO A 261 -5.22 -31.64 -23.83
CA PRO A 261 -6.43 -30.81 -23.61
C PRO A 261 -7.13 -30.81 -22.22
N ASN A 262 -7.79 -29.67 -21.96
CA ASN A 262 -9.12 -29.43 -21.35
C ASN A 262 -9.54 -30.08 -20.01
N ARG A 263 -9.83 -29.22 -19.01
CA ARG A 263 -11.23 -28.80 -18.71
C ARG A 263 -11.33 -27.60 -17.75
N ASP A 264 -11.70 -26.47 -18.32
CA ASP A 264 -12.66 -25.45 -17.85
C ASP A 264 -12.78 -25.11 -16.35
N ARG A 265 -12.24 -23.94 -15.98
CA ARG A 265 -13.02 -22.95 -15.23
C ARG A 265 -12.54 -21.53 -15.51
N HIS A 266 -13.32 -20.81 -16.32
CA HIS A 266 -13.15 -19.39 -16.59
C HIS A 266 -13.35 -18.55 -15.32
N GLY A 267 -12.44 -17.59 -15.12
CA GLY A 267 -12.52 -16.51 -14.15
C GLY A 267 -11.49 -15.46 -14.53
N SER A 268 -11.80 -14.68 -15.56
CA SER A 268 -10.96 -13.59 -16.09
C SER A 268 -10.64 -12.56 -15.01
N VAL A 269 -9.38 -12.53 -14.55
CA VAL A 269 -8.85 -11.42 -13.75
C VAL A 269 -8.43 -10.32 -14.73
N GLN A 270 -9.31 -9.36 -14.97
CA GLN A 270 -8.92 -8.10 -15.61
C GLN A 270 -8.11 -7.26 -14.62
N VAL A 271 -6.86 -7.00 -14.97
CA VAL A 271 -5.99 -6.04 -14.29
C VAL A 271 -6.48 -4.63 -14.65
N VAL A 272 -7.20 -3.99 -13.74
CA VAL A 272 -7.67 -2.61 -13.94
C VAL A 272 -6.64 -1.64 -13.35
N SER A 273 -5.85 -1.04 -14.24
CA SER A 273 -5.03 0.13 -13.93
C SER A 273 -5.94 1.28 -13.48
N SER A 274 -5.75 1.74 -12.24
CA SER A 274 -6.51 2.86 -11.68
C SER A 274 -6.06 4.18 -12.31
N THR A 275 -6.71 4.57 -13.41
CA THR A 275 -6.72 5.95 -13.89
C THR A 275 -7.98 6.64 -13.40
N ASN A 276 -7.81 7.67 -12.56
CA ASN A 276 -8.88 8.55 -12.07
C ASN A 276 -9.70 9.17 -13.22
N GLY A 277 -10.96 8.75 -13.32
CA GLY A 277 -12.01 9.43 -14.06
C GLY A 277 -12.87 10.26 -13.10
N GLU A 278 -12.89 11.57 -13.32
CA GLU A 278 -13.90 12.47 -12.74
C GLU A 278 -15.24 12.16 -13.42
N LEU A 279 -16.31 12.04 -12.63
CA LEU A 279 -17.68 11.92 -13.11
C LEU A 279 -18.20 13.34 -13.40
N ASN A 280 -18.36 13.68 -14.68
CA ASN A 280 -19.17 14.83 -15.11
C ASN A 280 -20.26 14.34 -16.07
N THR A 281 -21.40 15.02 -15.97
CA THR A 281 -22.71 14.77 -16.58
C THR A 281 -22.74 14.92 -18.10
N ASP A 282 -23.61 14.11 -18.74
CA ASP A 282 -23.83 14.01 -20.20
C ASP A 282 -24.37 15.29 -20.86
N ASP A 283 -23.89 15.58 -22.08
CA ASP A 283 -24.61 16.30 -23.14
C ASP A 283 -24.04 15.89 -24.52
N PRO A 284 -24.85 15.51 -25.55
CA PRO A 284 -24.35 14.94 -26.80
C PRO A 284 -24.39 15.93 -27.97
N THR A 285 -23.32 16.06 -28.76
CA THR A 285 -23.39 16.34 -30.22
C THR A 285 -22.01 16.33 -30.91
N ALA A 286 -21.99 15.75 -32.12
CA ALA A 286 -20.98 15.85 -33.21
C ALA A 286 -19.59 15.22 -32.95
N GLY A 287 -18.89 14.57 -33.88
CA GLY A 287 -19.03 14.38 -35.32
C GLY A 287 -17.69 13.81 -35.83
N GLN A 288 -17.72 12.92 -36.82
CA GLN A 288 -16.59 12.15 -37.36
C GLN A 288 -15.56 13.01 -38.12
N SER A 289 -14.27 12.61 -38.09
CA SER A 289 -13.38 12.74 -39.27
C SER A 289 -12.07 11.95 -39.13
N ASN A 290 -11.76 11.17 -40.18
CA ASN A 290 -10.57 10.36 -40.44
C ASN A 290 -9.36 11.20 -40.92
N THR A 291 -8.12 10.74 -40.67
CA THR A 291 -6.99 10.65 -41.64
C THR A 291 -5.66 10.14 -40.99
N PRO A 292 -4.70 9.60 -41.78
CA PRO A 292 -3.91 8.42 -41.38
C PRO A 292 -2.42 8.66 -41.00
N ILE A 293 -1.86 7.52 -40.57
CA ILE A 293 -0.52 7.15 -40.07
C ILE A 293 0.66 7.59 -40.95
N THR A 294 1.79 7.92 -40.30
CA THR A 294 3.14 7.83 -40.87
C THR A 294 4.13 7.38 -39.79
N GLN A 295 4.85 6.27 -40.03
CA GLN A 295 6.08 5.84 -39.31
C GLN A 295 7.30 6.46 -40.02
N PRO A 296 8.43 6.75 -39.35
CA PRO A 296 9.48 5.74 -39.04
C PRO A 296 10.22 6.06 -37.71
N GLN A 297 11.27 5.43 -37.18
CA GLN A 297 12.32 4.51 -37.65
C GLN A 297 12.99 3.89 -36.39
N GLU A 298 13.48 2.66 -36.48
CA GLU A 298 14.20 1.93 -35.41
C GLU A 298 15.63 2.46 -35.20
N VAL A 299 16.06 2.54 -33.94
CA VAL A 299 17.47 2.71 -33.55
C VAL A 299 17.77 1.72 -32.42
N GLU A 300 18.65 0.77 -32.68
CA GLU A 300 19.24 -0.15 -31.70
C GLU A 300 20.04 0.62 -30.64
N MET A 301 19.79 0.29 -29.36
CA MET A 301 20.63 0.69 -28.24
C MET A 301 20.87 -0.53 -27.35
N LEU A 302 22.15 -0.73 -27.05
CA LEU A 302 22.76 -1.84 -26.31
C LEU A 302 22.19 -2.04 -24.89
N ASP A 303 22.24 -3.30 -24.47
CA ASP A 303 21.74 -3.89 -23.23
C ASP A 303 22.46 -3.40 -21.96
N GLU A 304 21.84 -3.69 -20.81
CA GLU A 304 22.26 -3.53 -19.42
C GLU A 304 21.84 -2.25 -18.67
N THR A 305 20.55 -2.17 -18.30
CA THR A 305 20.15 -1.83 -16.92
C THR A 305 18.72 -2.32 -16.66
N LYS A 306 18.52 -3.37 -15.84
CA LYS A 306 17.17 -3.81 -15.45
C LYS A 306 16.58 -2.81 -14.44
N CYS A 307 15.63 -2.00 -14.90
CA CYS A 307 14.91 -1.01 -14.11
C CYS A 307 13.45 -1.46 -13.90
N CYS A 308 12.97 -1.50 -12.65
CA CYS A 308 11.55 -1.68 -12.35
C CYS A 308 10.84 -0.32 -12.40
N CYS A 309 10.23 0.01 -13.54
CA CYS A 309 9.48 1.24 -13.74
C CYS A 309 8.02 1.10 -13.27
N PHE A 310 7.56 1.96 -12.34
CA PHE A 310 6.13 2.17 -12.09
C PHE A 310 5.54 3.16 -13.10
N PHE A 311 4.47 2.77 -13.80
CA PHE A 311 3.84 3.56 -14.86
C PHE A 311 2.73 4.48 -14.34
N LYS A 312 2.85 5.80 -14.55
CA LYS A 312 1.72 6.74 -14.48
C LYS A 312 1.61 7.53 -15.79
N ARG A 313 0.50 7.39 -16.52
CA ARG A 313 0.16 8.21 -17.70
C ARG A 313 -0.25 9.63 -17.26
N LYS A 314 0.29 10.67 -17.91
CA LYS A 314 -0.18 12.06 -17.75
C LYS A 314 -1.41 12.33 -18.62
N LYS A 315 -2.45 12.97 -18.04
CA LYS A 315 -3.47 13.75 -18.77
C LYS A 315 -2.83 15.06 -19.25
N LYS A 316 -2.98 15.40 -20.54
CA LYS A 316 -2.58 16.71 -21.11
C LYS A 316 -3.52 17.80 -20.56
N LYS A 317 -2.96 18.90 -20.06
CA LYS A 317 -3.69 20.17 -19.91
C LYS A 317 -3.83 20.81 -21.30
N ALA A 318 -5.05 21.17 -21.70
CA ALA A 318 -5.28 22.05 -22.84
C ALA A 318 -4.94 23.49 -22.40
N ALA A 319 -4.06 24.16 -23.14
CA ALA A 319 -3.86 25.59 -23.03
C ALA A 319 -5.03 26.29 -23.75
N ARG A 320 -5.52 27.38 -23.16
CA ARG A 320 -6.42 28.34 -23.81
C ARG A 320 -5.62 29.56 -24.18
#